data_AF-A0A940XWK6-F1
#
_entry.id   AF-A0A940XWK6-F1
#
_cell.length_a   1.000
_cell.length_b   1.000
_cell.length_c   1.000
_cell.angle_alpha   90.00
_cell.angle_beta   90.00
_cell.angle_gamma   90.00
#
_symmetry.space_group_name_H-M   'P 1'
#
loop_
_entity.id
_entity.type
_entity.pdbx_description
1 polymer ?
#
loop_
_entity_poly.entity_id
_entity_poly.type
_entity_poly.pdbx_seq_one_letter_code
_entity_poly.pdbx_strand_id
1 'polypeptide(L)'
;MGFAVLLALLLIAGAVVARSRWGWTRDRPGPSGQSGPSGLSGMSDLDAEADANRWVVRLGAGLSALEVRAWTGARVDGTATQALTDASERLRTARAELATARTAAEYALVKRTAAEGIDHVRRARTSLGLDQADAEARRSEDGRAWRSAQVS
;
A
#
# COMPACT_ATOMS: atom_id res chain seq x y z
N MET A 1 13.91 -34.82 28.86
CA MET A 1 13.59 -35.17 27.46
C MET A 1 12.94 -34.02 26.67
N GLY A 2 11.98 -33.26 27.22
CA GLY A 2 11.30 -32.17 26.49
C GLY A 2 12.19 -31.00 26.06
N PHE A 3 13.23 -30.67 26.83
CA PHE A 3 14.15 -29.57 26.51
C PHE A 3 15.02 -29.84 25.27
N ALA A 4 15.40 -31.10 25.04
CA ALA A 4 16.16 -31.51 23.86
C ALA A 4 15.33 -31.39 22.57
N VAL A 5 14.02 -31.65 22.64
CA VAL A 5 13.10 -31.50 21.50
C VAL A 5 12.91 -30.03 21.15
N LEU A 6 12.77 -29.14 22.16
CA LEU A 6 12.69 -27.70 21.95
C LEU A 6 13.96 -27.14 21.29
N LEU A 7 15.14 -27.56 21.75
CA LEU A 7 16.41 -27.15 21.15
C LEU A 7 16.57 -27.68 19.72
N ALA A 8 16.14 -28.91 19.45
CA ALA A 8 16.16 -29.48 18.10
C ALA A 8 15.22 -28.72 17.15
N LEU A 9 14.01 -28.36 17.60
CA LEU A 9 13.07 -27.55 16.80
C LEU A 9 13.61 -26.14 16.53
N LEU A 10 14.28 -25.53 17.52
CA LEU A 10 14.91 -24.21 17.37
C LEU A 10 16.09 -24.26 16.37
N LEU A 11 16.88 -25.35 16.38
CA LEU A 11 17.96 -25.57 15.40
C LEU A 11 17.42 -25.81 13.98
N ILE A 12 16.35 -26.57 13.82
CA ILE A 12 15.73 -26.82 12.51
C ILE A 12 15.10 -25.52 11.97
N ALA A 13 14.43 -24.73 12.81
CA ALA A 13 13.89 -23.43 12.42
C ALA A 13 14.98 -22.42 12.03
N GLY A 14 16.12 -22.41 12.73
CA GLY A 14 17.28 -21.59 12.37
C GLY A 14 17.95 -22.01 11.05
N ALA A 15 18.03 -23.31 10.77
CA ALA A 15 18.65 -23.83 9.55
C ALA A 15 17.87 -23.51 8.27
N VAL A 16 16.54 -23.34 8.36
CA VAL A 16 15.69 -22.99 7.20
C VAL A 16 15.87 -21.52 6.78
N VAL A 17 16.14 -20.61 7.72
CA VAL A 17 16.41 -19.19 7.42
C VAL A 17 17.82 -19.00 6.83
N ALA A 18 18.76 -19.88 7.13
CA ALA A 18 20.12 -19.82 6.58
C ALA A 18 20.22 -20.26 5.10
N ARG A 19 19.27 -21.05 4.59
CA ARG A 19 19.35 -21.63 3.24
C ARG A 19 18.96 -20.68 2.11
N SER A 20 18.28 -19.57 2.40
CA SER A 20 17.94 -18.55 1.39
C SER A 20 19.10 -17.61 1.04
N ARG A 21 20.26 -17.74 1.71
CA ARG A 21 21.48 -16.98 1.37
C ARG A 21 22.54 -17.79 0.61
N TRP A 22 22.33 -19.08 0.38
CA TRP A 22 23.36 -19.98 -0.15
C TRP A 22 22.94 -20.63 -1.47
N GLY A 23 22.67 -19.82 -2.49
CA GLY A 23 22.20 -20.31 -3.79
C GLY A 23 22.59 -19.49 -5.01
N TRP A 24 23.47 -18.48 -4.90
CA TRP A 24 23.72 -17.59 -6.05
C TRP A 24 25.17 -17.13 -6.24
N THR A 25 26.15 -17.99 -5.99
CA THR A 25 27.51 -17.82 -6.52
C THR A 25 28.03 -19.16 -7.03
N ARG A 26 27.49 -19.60 -8.16
CA ARG A 26 28.32 -20.36 -9.10
C ARG A 26 29.00 -19.33 -9.98
N ASP A 27 30.22 -18.97 -9.60
CA ASP A 27 31.13 -18.20 -10.43
C ASP A 27 31.25 -18.91 -11.79
N ARG A 28 30.57 -18.34 -12.79
CA ARG A 28 30.90 -18.57 -14.19
C ARG A 28 31.77 -17.38 -14.62
N PRO A 29 33.06 -17.57 -14.90
CA PRO A 29 33.85 -16.53 -15.52
C PRO A 29 33.44 -16.43 -16.99
N GLY A 30 32.53 -15.48 -17.29
CA GLY A 30 32.24 -15.04 -18.65
C GLY A 30 33.13 -13.85 -19.03
N PRO A 31 33.69 -13.80 -20.25
CA PRO A 31 34.56 -12.71 -20.64
C PRO A 31 33.74 -11.48 -21.10
N SER A 32 34.26 -10.31 -20.73
CA SER A 32 34.02 -8.97 -21.29
C SER A 32 32.62 -8.34 -21.20
N GLY A 33 32.58 -7.19 -20.51
CA GLY A 33 31.88 -6.00 -21.02
C GLY A 33 30.50 -5.71 -20.46
N GLN A 34 30.44 -5.00 -19.32
CA GLN A 34 29.60 -3.80 -19.11
C GLN A 34 29.60 -3.40 -17.63
N SER A 35 30.46 -2.45 -17.29
CA SER A 35 30.38 -1.69 -16.05
C SER A 35 29.38 -0.55 -16.25
N GLY A 36 28.08 -0.86 -16.19
CA GLY A 36 27.05 0.19 -16.06
C GLY A 36 27.13 0.82 -14.66
N PRO A 37 26.75 2.09 -14.47
CA PRO A 37 26.87 2.77 -13.18
C PRO A 37 25.84 2.20 -12.19
N SER A 38 26.28 1.27 -11.34
CA SER A 38 25.46 0.69 -10.26
C SER A 38 24.79 1.73 -9.34
N GLY A 39 25.30 2.97 -9.33
CA GLY A 39 24.69 4.09 -8.61
C GLY A 39 23.33 4.55 -9.18
N LEU A 40 23.09 4.43 -10.49
CA LEU A 40 21.80 4.85 -11.09
C LEU A 40 20.66 3.87 -10.77
N SER A 41 20.95 2.56 -10.74
CA SER A 41 19.95 1.56 -10.31
C SER A 41 19.58 1.74 -8.85
N GLY A 42 20.55 1.95 -7.96
CA GLY A 42 20.26 2.20 -6.54
C GLY A 42 19.42 3.46 -6.30
N MET A 43 19.66 4.52 -7.07
CA MET A 43 18.84 5.75 -7.00
C MET A 43 17.41 5.50 -7.52
N SER A 44 17.26 4.76 -8.61
CA SER A 44 15.93 4.35 -9.11
C SER A 44 15.16 3.47 -8.13
N ASP A 45 15.84 2.61 -7.37
CA ASP A 45 15.20 1.77 -6.35
C ASP A 45 14.69 2.61 -5.17
N LEU A 46 15.47 3.61 -4.73
CA LEU A 46 15.07 4.54 -3.67
C LEU A 46 13.87 5.42 -4.08
N ASP A 47 13.85 5.90 -5.33
CA ASP A 47 12.72 6.66 -5.86
C ASP A 47 11.45 5.79 -5.91
N ALA A 48 11.58 4.53 -6.34
CA ALA A 48 10.49 3.57 -6.36
C ALA A 48 9.98 3.24 -4.93
N GLU A 49 10.89 3.09 -3.97
CA GLU A 49 10.55 2.91 -2.55
C GLU A 49 9.75 4.09 -1.99
N ALA A 50 10.20 5.32 -2.27
CA ALA A 50 9.55 6.53 -1.80
C ALA A 50 8.13 6.67 -2.38
N ASP A 51 7.96 6.39 -3.68
CA ASP A 51 6.63 6.40 -4.30
C ASP A 51 5.75 5.29 -3.70
N ALA A 52 6.23 4.06 -3.58
CA ALA A 52 5.47 2.96 -2.97
C ALA A 52 5.01 3.30 -1.54
N ASN A 53 5.89 3.85 -0.70
CA ASN A 53 5.56 4.34 0.64
C ASN A 53 4.44 5.39 0.59
N ARG A 54 4.53 6.36 -0.30
CA ARG A 54 3.53 7.43 -0.46
C ARG A 54 2.15 6.85 -0.80
N TRP A 55 2.09 5.82 -1.63
CA TRP A 55 0.83 5.14 -1.97
C TRP A 55 0.25 4.38 -0.78
N VAL A 56 1.06 3.66 -0.01
CA VAL A 56 0.62 2.94 1.20
C VAL A 56 0.11 3.91 2.28
N VAL A 57 0.81 5.02 2.51
CA VAL A 57 0.38 6.07 3.45
C VAL A 57 -0.94 6.69 2.99
N ARG A 58 -1.10 6.97 1.69
CA ARG A 58 -2.35 7.50 1.13
C ARG A 58 -3.51 6.53 1.34
N LEU A 59 -3.30 5.23 1.11
CA LEU A 59 -4.31 4.21 1.38
C LEU A 59 -4.71 4.21 2.85
N GLY A 60 -3.74 4.17 3.77
CA GLY A 60 -4.00 4.24 5.20
C GLY A 60 -4.79 5.48 5.61
N ALA A 61 -4.39 6.66 5.12
CA ALA A 61 -5.09 7.91 5.40
C ALA A 61 -6.53 7.92 4.86
N GLY A 62 -6.75 7.41 3.65
CA GLY A 62 -8.08 7.31 3.05
C GLY A 62 -9.00 6.37 3.83
N LEU A 63 -8.45 5.25 4.31
CA LEU A 63 -9.18 4.26 5.11
C LEU A 63 -9.57 4.84 6.48
N SER A 64 -8.62 5.41 7.21
CA SER A 64 -8.88 6.00 8.54
C SER A 64 -9.87 7.18 8.46
N ALA A 65 -9.76 8.03 7.43
CA ALA A 65 -10.70 9.14 7.24
C ALA A 65 -12.14 8.65 7.00
N LEU A 66 -12.29 7.52 6.30
CA LEU A 66 -13.60 6.94 6.02
C LEU A 66 -14.17 6.22 7.24
N GLU A 67 -13.35 5.49 8.00
CA GLU A 67 -13.75 4.84 9.25
C GLU A 67 -14.27 5.84 10.28
N VAL A 68 -13.56 6.96 10.49
CA VAL A 68 -14.01 8.02 11.41
C VAL A 68 -15.39 8.56 11.01
N ARG A 69 -15.65 8.72 9.71
CA ARG A 69 -16.94 9.22 9.20
C ARG A 69 -18.06 8.19 9.29
N ALA A 70 -17.75 6.93 9.07
CA ALA A 70 -18.70 5.83 9.26
C ALA A 70 -19.24 5.80 10.70
N TRP A 71 -18.39 6.13 11.68
CA TRP A 71 -18.75 6.13 13.10
C TRP A 71 -19.54 7.38 13.54
N THR A 72 -19.53 8.48 12.78
CA THR A 72 -20.22 9.74 13.13
C THR A 72 -21.63 9.88 12.53
N GLY A 73 -22.19 8.82 11.94
CA GLY A 73 -23.61 8.78 11.58
C GLY A 73 -23.94 8.44 10.13
N ALA A 74 -22.96 8.07 9.30
CA ALA A 74 -23.26 7.46 8.00
C ALA A 74 -23.75 6.02 8.21
N ARG A 75 -24.94 5.70 7.69
CA ARG A 75 -25.48 4.33 7.76
C ARG A 75 -24.60 3.43 6.89
N VAL A 76 -23.70 2.68 7.50
CA VAL A 76 -22.84 1.74 6.78
C VAL A 76 -23.70 0.57 6.32
N ASP A 77 -23.80 0.39 5.00
CA ASP A 77 -24.47 -0.76 4.39
C ASP A 77 -23.51 -1.96 4.28
N GLY A 78 -24.04 -3.14 3.95
CA GLY A 78 -23.22 -4.35 3.82
C GLY A 78 -22.14 -4.23 2.73
N THR A 79 -22.44 -3.52 1.65
CA THR A 79 -21.52 -3.29 0.53
C THR A 79 -20.33 -2.40 0.92
N ALA A 80 -20.57 -1.29 1.63
CA ALA A 80 -19.51 -0.42 2.15
C ALA A 80 -18.63 -1.16 3.17
N THR A 81 -19.25 -1.97 4.04
CA THR A 81 -18.52 -2.78 5.03
C THR A 81 -17.57 -3.77 4.37
N GLN A 82 -18.04 -4.47 3.33
CA GLN A 82 -17.22 -5.39 2.56
C GLN A 82 -16.08 -4.65 1.85
N ALA A 83 -16.37 -3.54 1.19
CA ALA A 83 -15.34 -2.74 0.50
C ALA A 83 -14.27 -2.19 1.47
N LEU A 84 -14.65 -1.78 2.68
CA LEU A 84 -13.72 -1.37 3.73
C LEU A 84 -12.85 -2.53 4.23
N THR A 85 -13.43 -3.72 4.33
CA THR A 85 -12.70 -4.94 4.72
C THR A 85 -11.67 -5.28 3.65
N ASP A 86 -12.07 -5.32 2.38
CA ASP A 86 -11.17 -5.56 1.25
C ASP A 86 -10.03 -4.52 1.21
N ALA A 87 -10.34 -3.23 1.43
CA ALA A 87 -9.34 -2.18 1.49
C ALA A 87 -8.34 -2.39 2.65
N SER A 88 -8.83 -2.81 3.81
CA SER A 88 -8.00 -3.12 4.99
C SER A 88 -7.08 -4.30 4.72
N GLU A 89 -7.58 -5.32 4.02
CA GLU A 89 -6.76 -6.45 3.59
C GLU A 89 -5.66 -6.02 2.64
N ARG A 90 -5.99 -5.22 1.60
CA ARG A 90 -4.98 -4.71 0.66
C ARG A 90 -3.95 -3.82 1.34
N LEU A 91 -4.32 -3.02 2.34
CA LEU A 91 -3.38 -2.25 3.13
C LEU A 91 -2.41 -3.15 3.91
N ARG A 92 -2.91 -4.23 4.52
CA ARG A 92 -2.08 -5.19 5.26
C ARG A 92 -1.11 -5.90 4.31
N THR A 93 -1.58 -6.34 3.15
CA THR A 93 -0.75 -6.97 2.11
C THR A 93 0.31 -5.99 1.60
N ALA A 94 -0.08 -4.77 1.21
CA ALA A 94 0.87 -3.77 0.71
C ALA A 94 1.94 -3.42 1.75
N ARG A 95 1.58 -3.36 3.04
CA ARG A 95 2.55 -3.15 4.14
C ARG A 95 3.52 -4.34 4.28
N ALA A 96 3.03 -5.57 4.17
CA ALA A 96 3.87 -6.76 4.23
C ALA A 96 4.84 -6.84 3.03
N GLU A 97 4.35 -6.56 1.82
CA GLU A 97 5.17 -6.49 0.60
C GLU A 97 6.22 -5.37 0.69
N LEU A 98 5.83 -4.19 1.20
CA LEU A 98 6.74 -3.06 1.35
C LEU A 98 7.89 -3.37 2.32
N ALA A 99 7.62 -4.11 3.40
CA ALA A 99 8.65 -4.47 4.38
C ALA A 99 9.76 -5.37 3.78
N THR A 100 9.43 -6.17 2.77
CA THR A 100 10.35 -7.13 2.16
C THR A 100 10.90 -6.69 0.81
N ALA A 101 10.27 -5.74 0.12
CA ALA A 101 10.70 -5.21 -1.18
C ALA A 101 12.10 -4.58 -1.10
N ARG A 102 12.95 -4.87 -2.08
CA ARG A 102 14.33 -4.34 -2.20
C ARG A 102 14.67 -3.85 -3.61
N THR A 103 13.76 -4.00 -4.56
CA THR A 103 13.96 -3.62 -5.97
C THR A 103 12.81 -2.78 -6.49
N ALA A 104 13.06 -1.92 -7.49
CA ALA A 104 12.04 -1.09 -8.12
C ALA A 104 10.82 -1.89 -8.63
N ALA A 105 11.04 -3.12 -9.12
CA ALA A 105 9.96 -3.99 -9.58
C ALA A 105 9.05 -4.47 -8.42
N GLU A 106 9.63 -4.78 -7.27
CA GLU A 106 8.88 -5.16 -6.07
C GLU A 106 8.15 -3.95 -5.47
N TYR A 107 8.77 -2.76 -5.43
CA TYR A 107 8.08 -1.54 -5.03
C TYR A 107 6.92 -1.18 -5.99
N ALA A 108 7.05 -1.49 -7.28
CA ALA A 108 5.95 -1.34 -8.22
C ALA A 108 4.79 -2.33 -7.95
N LEU A 109 5.06 -3.53 -7.43
CA LEU A 109 4.02 -4.46 -6.95
C LEU A 109 3.28 -3.85 -5.76
N VAL A 110 4.01 -3.38 -4.74
CA VAL A 110 3.44 -2.70 -3.56
C VAL A 110 2.50 -1.57 -3.98
N LYS A 111 2.94 -0.74 -4.93
CA LYS A 111 2.16 0.37 -5.47
C LYS A 111 0.85 -0.11 -6.10
N ARG A 112 0.87 -1.20 -6.88
CA ARG A 112 -0.35 -1.78 -7.46
C ARG A 112 -1.30 -2.28 -6.38
N THR A 113 -0.79 -3.01 -5.39
CA THR A 113 -1.57 -3.49 -4.24
C THR A 113 -2.22 -2.33 -3.48
N ALA A 114 -1.48 -1.25 -3.24
CA ALA A 114 -2.00 -0.05 -2.59
C ALA A 114 -3.04 0.68 -3.47
N ALA A 115 -2.84 0.74 -4.79
CA ALA A 115 -3.79 1.35 -5.71
C ALA A 115 -5.13 0.59 -5.76
N GLU A 116 -5.10 -0.74 -5.72
CA GLU A 116 -6.30 -1.57 -5.59
C GLU A 116 -7.03 -1.27 -4.27
N GLY A 117 -6.31 -1.18 -3.16
CA GLY A 117 -6.90 -0.78 -1.87
C GLY A 117 -7.58 0.59 -1.93
N ILE A 118 -6.98 1.56 -2.63
CA ILE A 118 -7.57 2.90 -2.81
C ILE A 118 -8.86 2.83 -3.63
N ASP A 119 -8.94 1.94 -4.62
CA ASP A 119 -10.18 1.69 -5.36
C ASP A 119 -11.28 1.11 -4.46
N HIS A 120 -10.94 0.17 -3.58
CA HIS A 120 -11.89 -0.35 -2.58
C HIS A 120 -12.39 0.76 -1.63
N VAL A 121 -11.51 1.67 -1.16
CA VAL A 121 -11.92 2.85 -0.38
C VAL A 121 -12.88 3.73 -1.17
N ARG A 122 -12.63 3.93 -2.48
CA ARG A 122 -13.52 4.70 -3.35
C ARG A 122 -14.89 4.03 -3.50
N ARG A 123 -14.93 2.73 -3.74
CA ARG A 123 -16.19 1.98 -3.79
C ARG A 123 -16.98 2.09 -2.49
N ALA A 124 -16.30 2.02 -1.35
CA ALA A 124 -16.93 2.26 -0.04
C ALA A 124 -17.51 3.69 0.05
N ARG A 125 -16.77 4.72 -0.36
CA ARG A 125 -17.26 6.11 -0.39
C ARG A 125 -18.50 6.27 -1.28
N THR A 126 -18.49 5.65 -2.45
CA THR A 126 -19.62 5.67 -3.37
C THR A 126 -20.85 4.96 -2.78
N SER A 127 -20.68 3.79 -2.16
CA SER A 127 -21.78 3.07 -1.47
C SER A 127 -22.37 3.89 -0.33
N LEU A 128 -21.54 4.64 0.38
CA LEU A 128 -21.96 5.56 1.45
C LEU A 128 -22.52 6.90 0.94
N GLY A 129 -22.61 7.11 -0.38
CA GLY A 129 -23.11 8.35 -0.99
C GLY A 129 -22.23 9.58 -0.78
N LEU A 130 -20.99 9.41 -0.31
CA LEU A 130 -20.12 10.52 0.08
C LEU A 130 -19.61 11.31 -1.12
N ASP A 131 -19.34 10.63 -2.23
CA ASP A 131 -18.85 11.29 -3.45
C ASP A 131 -19.93 12.20 -4.06
N GLN A 132 -21.20 11.84 -3.93
CA GLN A 132 -22.32 12.68 -4.35
C GLN A 132 -22.48 13.90 -3.42
N ALA A 133 -22.41 13.68 -2.10
CA ALA A 133 -22.49 14.76 -1.12
C ALA A 133 -21.38 15.81 -1.30
N ASP A 134 -20.14 15.36 -1.57
CA ASP A 134 -19.00 16.24 -1.85
C ASP A 134 -19.21 17.07 -3.14
N ALA A 135 -19.82 16.47 -4.17
CA ALA A 135 -20.12 17.16 -5.43
C ALA A 135 -21.23 18.22 -5.26
N GLU A 136 -22.25 17.92 -4.47
CA GLU A 136 -23.32 18.86 -4.13
C GLU A 136 -22.81 20.04 -3.31
N ALA A 137 -21.96 19.78 -2.31
CA ALA A 137 -21.34 20.82 -1.50
C ALA A 137 -20.54 21.82 -2.35
N ARG A 138 -19.68 21.34 -3.26
CA ARG A 138 -18.90 22.19 -4.17
C ARG A 138 -19.77 23.06 -5.08
N ARG A 139 -20.82 22.49 -5.68
CA ARG A 139 -21.78 23.28 -6.48
C ARG A 139 -22.46 24.37 -5.66
N SER A 140 -22.77 24.09 -4.39
CA SER A 140 -23.38 25.08 -3.49
C SER A 140 -22.42 26.24 -3.17
N GLU A 141 -21.12 25.95 -3.04
CA GLU A 141 -20.07 26.94 -2.77
C GLU A 141 -19.85 27.86 -3.98
N ASP A 142 -19.74 27.29 -5.17
CA ASP A 142 -19.62 28.05 -6.41
C ASP A 142 -20.82 29.00 -6.59
N GLY A 143 -22.04 28.50 -6.38
CA GLY A 143 -23.25 29.32 -6.44
C GLY A 143 -23.31 30.44 -5.39
N ARG A 144 -22.64 30.28 -4.23
CA ARG A 144 -22.49 31.38 -3.26
C ARG A 144 -21.47 32.41 -3.73
N ALA A 145 -20.34 31.98 -4.30
CA ALA A 145 -19.30 32.86 -4.82
C ALA A 145 -19.81 33.77 -5.95
N TRP A 146 -20.59 33.21 -6.90
CA TRP A 146 -21.23 33.99 -7.97
C TRP A 146 -22.22 35.04 -7.43
N ARG A 147 -22.99 34.70 -6.39
CA ARG A 147 -23.93 35.65 -5.76
C ARG A 147 -23.20 36.79 -5.04
N SER A 148 -22.08 36.52 -4.35
CA SER A 148 -21.30 37.60 -3.71
C SER A 148 -20.68 38.56 -4.71
N ALA A 149 -20.32 38.10 -5.91
CA ALA A 149 -19.73 38.92 -6.96
C ALA A 149 -20.74 39.85 -7.67
N GLN A 150 -22.04 39.55 -7.63
CA GLN A 150 -23.07 40.42 -8.21
C GLN A 150 -23.56 41.53 -7.27
N VAL A 151 -23.26 41.43 -5.97
CA VAL A 151 -23.72 42.38 -4.94
C VAL A 151 -22.60 43.35 -4.52
N SER A 152 -21.41 43.22 -5.13
CA SER A 152 -20.28 44.15 -4.98
C SER A 152 -20.17 45.06 -6.19
#